data_AF-A0A409WJF2-F1
#
_entry.id   AF-A0A409WJF2-F1
#
_cell.length_a   1.000
_cell.length_b   1.000
_cell.length_c   1.000
_cell.angle_alpha   90.00
_cell.angle_beta   90.00
_cell.angle_gamma   90.00
#
_symmetry.space_group_name_H-M   'P 1'
#
loop_
_entity.id
_entity.type
_entity.pdbx_description
1 polymer ?
#
loop_
_entity_poly.entity_id
_entity_poly.type
_entity_poly.pdbx_seq_one_letter_code
_entity_poly.pdbx_strand_id
1 'polypeptide(L)'
;MATPLQKSALDAVRLFRTKEIAGLSRHLRKFGPLPEPPASANAAPTPVVTLPNPFLPKKHPKMRKWVPPKYSLRRQAELVKLAQASNTMALLPPGPKKLAAELRAERVKAALPLAQRALEEKMAALKIQPQQTVDERKAKKDLEQRITSLGKSLDSLREILKAATAEYDLGELASFEAESGESLTKEQVAERRAEQEKRERTKLLFENRVKRTENLITKANKQLAHLSRSRERKPENTAWKEPIFWAGAFKEKKVPGSELGTRLYTGKRRMFKGHLWERQQARRARRHSILMRDMPARLERYKSYYKKRRPNPLKPSRYTKPPKLPY
;
A
#
# COMPACT_ATOMS: atom_id res chain seq x y z
N MET A 1 -17.04 -2.58 -10.43
CA MET A 1 -17.58 -2.29 -9.07
C MET A 1 -16.92 -3.26 -8.09
N ALA A 2 -16.25 -2.80 -7.04
CA ALA A 2 -15.66 -3.69 -6.02
C ALA A 2 -16.77 -4.32 -5.16
N THR A 3 -16.64 -5.60 -4.82
CA THR A 3 -17.62 -6.31 -3.97
C THR A 3 -17.62 -5.72 -2.56
N PRO A 4 -18.73 -5.80 -1.78
CA PRO A 4 -18.77 -5.27 -0.42
C PRO A 4 -17.69 -5.87 0.48
N LEU A 5 -17.36 -7.15 0.26
CA LEU A 5 -16.27 -7.84 0.94
C LEU A 5 -14.88 -7.30 0.56
N GLN A 6 -14.67 -6.91 -0.70
CA GLN A 6 -13.43 -6.25 -1.12
C GLN A 6 -13.30 -4.85 -0.50
N LYS A 7 -14.40 -4.12 -0.36
CA LYS A 7 -14.41 -2.79 0.28
C LYS A 7 -14.03 -2.89 1.76
N SER A 8 -14.68 -3.77 2.52
CA SER A 8 -14.35 -3.97 3.94
C SER A 8 -12.92 -4.48 4.15
N ALA A 9 -12.43 -5.33 3.23
CA ALA A 9 -11.05 -5.79 3.24
C ALA A 9 -10.04 -4.67 2.97
N LEU A 10 -10.35 -3.77 2.03
CA LEU A 10 -9.54 -2.57 1.75
C LEU A 10 -9.52 -1.64 2.97
N ASP A 11 -10.67 -1.41 3.61
CA ASP A 11 -10.79 -0.57 4.79
C ASP A 11 -9.95 -1.11 5.96
N ALA A 12 -9.91 -2.42 6.16
CA ALA A 12 -9.06 -3.04 7.18
C ALA A 12 -7.56 -2.79 6.93
N VAL A 13 -7.10 -2.90 5.67
CA VAL A 13 -5.71 -2.61 5.29
C VAL A 13 -5.41 -1.11 5.43
N ARG A 14 -6.36 -0.25 5.03
CA ARG A 14 -6.28 1.20 5.19
C ARG A 14 -6.12 1.57 6.66
N LEU A 15 -6.99 1.05 7.54
CA LEU A 15 -6.93 1.27 8.99
C LEU A 15 -5.62 0.80 9.61
N PHE A 16 -5.11 -0.36 9.18
CA PHE A 16 -3.80 -0.85 9.61
C PHE A 16 -2.71 0.16 9.23
N ARG A 17 -2.66 0.61 7.98
CA ARG A 17 -1.62 1.51 7.50
C ARG A 17 -1.69 2.89 8.15
N THR A 18 -2.87 3.50 8.21
CA THR A 18 -3.03 4.81 8.86
C THR A 18 -2.61 4.75 10.33
N LYS A 19 -2.94 3.66 11.04
CA LYS A 19 -2.52 3.45 12.42
C LYS A 19 -1.00 3.33 12.60
N GLU A 20 -0.31 2.61 11.70
CA GLU A 20 1.15 2.49 11.78
C GLU A 20 1.87 3.78 11.37
N ILE A 21 1.35 4.52 10.37
CA ILE A 21 1.88 5.82 9.96
C ILE A 21 1.69 6.85 11.07
N ALA A 22 0.48 6.96 11.64
CA ALA A 22 0.21 7.87 12.76
C ALA A 22 1.01 7.49 14.03
N GLY A 23 1.33 6.21 14.19
CA GLY A 23 2.16 5.70 15.28
C GLY A 23 3.64 6.08 15.17
N LEU A 24 4.11 6.57 14.02
CA LEU A 24 5.50 6.87 13.75
C LEU A 24 6.05 7.96 14.68
N SER A 25 5.34 9.07 14.85
CA SER A 25 5.79 10.18 15.69
C SER A 25 6.00 9.76 17.13
N ARG A 26 5.15 8.86 17.66
CA ARG A 26 5.32 8.27 19.00
C ARG A 26 6.52 7.32 19.05
N HIS A 27 6.74 6.55 17.98
CA HIS A 27 7.88 5.64 17.89
C HIS A 27 9.21 6.42 17.91
N LEU A 28 9.32 7.47 17.09
CA LEU A 28 10.50 8.33 17.01
C LEU A 28 10.86 8.94 18.37
N ARG A 29 9.85 9.45 19.10
CA ARG A 29 10.06 9.98 20.47
C ARG A 29 10.58 8.94 21.46
N LYS A 30 10.16 7.67 21.32
CA LYS A 30 10.48 6.60 22.30
C LYS A 30 11.74 5.81 21.98
N PHE A 31 12.01 5.57 20.70
CA PHE A 31 13.07 4.67 20.24
C PHE A 31 14.19 5.38 19.48
N GLY A 32 14.03 6.67 19.18
CA GLY A 32 15.01 7.46 18.43
C GLY A 32 14.79 7.43 16.91
N PRO A 33 15.75 7.96 16.15
CA PRO A 33 15.67 8.01 14.69
C PRO A 33 15.64 6.61 14.09
N LEU A 34 14.99 6.49 12.93
CA LEU A 34 14.83 5.22 12.23
C LEU A 34 16.15 4.80 11.59
N PRO A 35 16.40 3.48 11.44
CA PRO A 35 17.51 3.03 10.63
C PRO A 35 17.32 3.51 9.20
N GLU A 36 18.39 4.06 8.61
CA GLU A 36 18.40 4.44 7.21
C GLU A 36 18.09 3.21 6.33
N PRO A 37 17.33 3.39 5.24
CA PRO A 37 17.08 2.30 4.31
C PRO A 37 18.44 1.77 3.82
N PRO A 38 18.60 0.45 3.64
CA PRO A 38 19.83 -0.07 3.06
C PRO A 38 20.03 0.62 1.71
N ALA A 39 21.21 1.20 1.48
CA ALA A 39 21.61 1.76 0.19
C ALA A 39 21.58 0.64 -0.86
N SER A 40 20.39 0.39 -1.42
CA SER A 40 20.16 -0.69 -2.35
C SER A 40 20.64 -0.22 -3.70
N ALA A 41 21.64 -0.91 -4.25
CA ALA A 41 22.36 -0.60 -5.48
C ALA A 41 21.50 -0.58 -6.77
N ASN A 42 20.18 -0.72 -6.68
CA ASN A 42 19.26 -0.73 -7.81
C ASN A 42 18.19 0.36 -7.62
N ALA A 43 18.25 1.37 -8.48
CA ALA A 43 17.46 2.59 -8.48
C ALA A 43 15.93 2.35 -8.59
N ALA A 44 15.28 2.14 -7.45
CA ALA A 44 13.85 2.37 -7.27
C ALA A 44 13.65 3.70 -6.52
N PRO A 45 12.52 4.42 -6.72
CA PRO A 45 12.29 5.71 -6.08
C PRO A 45 12.48 5.59 -4.57
N THR A 46 13.37 6.41 -4.02
CA THR A 46 13.71 6.45 -2.61
C THR A 46 12.42 6.43 -1.78
N PRO A 47 12.18 5.42 -0.90
CA PRO A 47 10.97 5.37 -0.12
C PRO A 47 10.93 6.59 0.80
N VAL A 48 9.82 7.34 0.73
CA VAL A 48 9.65 8.61 1.47
C VAL A 48 9.74 8.38 2.98
N VAL A 49 9.32 7.20 3.46
CA VAL A 49 9.29 6.87 4.89
C VAL A 49 9.69 5.40 5.13
N THR A 50 10.63 5.21 6.07
CA THR A 50 10.99 3.88 6.59
C THR A 50 10.26 3.62 7.91
N LEU A 51 9.43 2.59 8.01
CA LEU A 51 8.69 2.25 9.23
C LEU A 51 9.22 0.96 9.88
N PRO A 52 9.21 0.85 11.22
CA PRO A 52 9.71 -0.33 11.89
C PRO A 52 8.68 -1.47 11.84
N ASN A 53 9.02 -2.62 11.26
CA ASN A 53 8.06 -3.68 10.97
C ASN A 53 7.28 -4.17 12.23
N PRO A 54 5.93 -4.11 12.24
CA PRO A 54 5.11 -4.49 13.38
C PRO A 54 4.83 -6.00 13.49
N PHE A 55 5.17 -6.78 12.45
CA PHE A 55 4.98 -8.25 12.41
C PHE A 55 6.15 -9.03 12.99
N LEU A 56 7.29 -8.37 13.22
CA LEU A 56 8.50 -8.99 13.74
C LEU A 56 8.65 -8.72 15.25
N PRO A 57 9.10 -9.73 16.02
CA PRO A 57 9.54 -9.49 17.39
C PRO A 57 10.77 -8.59 17.39
N LYS A 58 10.87 -7.72 18.40
CA LYS A 58 11.96 -6.74 18.53
C LYS A 58 12.68 -6.93 19.86
N LYS A 59 14.00 -6.79 19.87
CA LYS A 59 14.78 -6.80 21.10
C LYS A 59 14.71 -5.41 21.73
N HIS A 60 14.31 -5.32 23.00
CA HIS A 60 14.29 -4.05 23.70
C HIS A 60 15.73 -3.58 23.98
N PRO A 61 16.11 -2.32 23.66
CA PRO A 61 17.50 -1.86 23.76
C PRO A 61 18.04 -1.92 25.19
N LYS A 62 17.30 -1.36 26.16
CA LYS A 62 17.71 -1.35 27.57
C LYS A 62 17.68 -2.74 28.24
N MET A 63 16.54 -3.44 28.16
CA MET A 63 16.32 -4.69 28.90
C MET A 63 16.92 -5.94 28.23
N ARG A 64 17.36 -5.87 26.96
CA ARG A 64 17.81 -7.01 26.12
C ARG A 64 16.82 -8.18 26.00
N LYS A 65 15.58 -8.03 26.47
CA LYS A 65 14.49 -9.01 26.33
C LYS A 65 13.82 -8.88 24.96
N TRP A 66 13.37 -10.00 24.41
CA TRP A 66 12.58 -10.02 23.18
C TRP A 66 11.13 -9.66 23.47
N VAL A 67 10.65 -8.61 22.82
CA VAL A 67 9.25 -8.21 22.82
C VAL A 67 8.55 -8.94 21.68
N PRO A 68 7.39 -9.57 21.92
CA PRO A 68 6.61 -10.22 20.87
C PRO A 68 6.18 -9.20 19.79
N PRO A 69 5.82 -9.66 18.59
CA PRO A 69 5.33 -8.76 17.54
C PRO A 69 4.06 -8.03 17.99
N LYS A 70 3.88 -6.79 17.50
CA LYS A 70 2.71 -5.95 17.82
C LYS A 70 1.40 -6.60 17.37
N TYR A 71 1.44 -7.31 16.25
CA TYR A 71 0.34 -8.14 15.76
C TYR A 71 0.67 -9.62 15.90
N SER A 72 -0.22 -10.37 16.56
CA SER A 72 -0.10 -11.82 16.70
C SER A 72 -0.17 -12.52 15.33
N LEU A 73 0.36 -13.75 15.25
CA LEU A 73 0.37 -14.52 14.00
C LEU A 73 -1.03 -14.75 13.41
N ARG A 74 -2.08 -14.80 14.27
CA ARG A 74 -3.47 -14.86 13.83
C ARG A 74 -3.90 -13.56 13.14
N ARG A 75 -3.69 -12.42 13.79
CA ARG A 75 -4.00 -11.10 13.21
C ARG A 75 -3.22 -10.83 11.93
N GLN A 76 -1.96 -11.26 11.86
CA GLN A 76 -1.18 -11.21 10.63
C GLN A 76 -1.83 -12.00 9.50
N ALA A 77 -2.32 -13.22 9.78
CA ALA A 77 -3.00 -14.05 8.77
C ALA A 77 -4.34 -13.43 8.33
N GLU A 78 -5.11 -12.87 9.25
CA GLU A 78 -6.36 -12.15 8.95
C GLU A 78 -6.08 -10.94 8.03
N LEU A 79 -5.08 -10.11 8.35
CA LEU A 79 -4.67 -8.98 7.51
C LEU A 79 -4.19 -9.44 6.12
N VAL A 80 -3.40 -10.51 6.04
CA VAL A 80 -2.93 -11.06 4.77
C VAL A 80 -4.11 -11.57 3.93
N LYS A 81 -5.09 -12.25 4.53
CA LYS A 81 -6.30 -12.72 3.84
C LYS A 81 -7.11 -11.56 3.26
N LEU A 82 -7.29 -10.48 4.04
CA LEU A 82 -8.00 -9.27 3.57
C LEU A 82 -7.21 -8.53 2.48
N ALA A 83 -5.89 -8.45 2.62
CA ALA A 83 -5.04 -7.83 1.61
C ALA A 83 -5.01 -8.63 0.30
N GLN A 84 -5.08 -9.97 0.36
CA GLN A 84 -5.26 -10.81 -0.82
C GLN A 84 -6.61 -10.57 -1.49
N ALA A 85 -7.70 -10.54 -0.72
CA ALA A 85 -9.04 -10.30 -1.26
C ALA A 85 -9.16 -8.93 -1.97
N SER A 86 -8.44 -7.92 -1.48
CA SER A 86 -8.43 -6.56 -2.02
C SER A 86 -7.27 -6.26 -2.97
N ASN A 87 -6.40 -7.25 -3.30
CA ASN A 87 -5.18 -7.07 -4.08
C ASN A 87 -4.20 -6.01 -3.54
N THR A 88 -4.20 -5.76 -2.23
CA THR A 88 -3.34 -4.78 -1.54
C THR A 88 -2.18 -5.44 -0.77
N MET A 89 -1.85 -6.69 -1.08
CA MET A 89 -0.81 -7.46 -0.37
C MET A 89 0.58 -6.79 -0.39
N ALA A 90 0.89 -6.04 -1.45
CA ALA A 90 2.12 -5.27 -1.57
C ALA A 90 2.27 -4.20 -0.46
N LEU A 91 1.16 -3.67 0.06
CA LEU A 91 1.15 -2.61 1.06
C LEU A 91 1.48 -3.09 2.48
N LEU A 92 1.43 -4.40 2.74
CA LEU A 92 1.70 -4.99 4.05
C LEU A 92 3.20 -5.25 4.29
N PRO A 93 3.67 -5.18 5.55
CA PRO A 93 5.05 -5.53 5.90
C PRO A 93 5.39 -6.97 5.53
N PRO A 94 6.66 -7.26 5.19
CA PRO A 94 7.14 -8.63 5.08
C PRO A 94 6.98 -9.35 6.42
N GLY A 95 6.60 -10.63 6.40
CA GLY A 95 6.38 -11.39 7.61
C GLY A 95 6.07 -12.86 7.36
N PRO A 96 6.06 -13.70 8.41
CA PRO A 96 5.95 -15.15 8.28
C PRO A 96 4.66 -15.59 7.59
N LYS A 97 3.55 -14.87 7.80
CA LYS A 97 2.26 -15.18 7.19
C LYS A 97 2.11 -14.64 5.77
N LYS A 98 2.75 -13.51 5.45
CA LYS A 98 2.77 -12.94 4.09
C LYS A 98 3.56 -13.86 3.15
N LEU A 99 4.78 -14.24 3.54
CA LEU A 99 5.61 -15.17 2.79
C LEU A 99 4.93 -16.54 2.61
N ALA A 100 4.34 -17.09 3.68
CA ALA A 100 3.60 -18.35 3.57
C ALA A 100 2.38 -18.25 2.65
N ALA A 101 1.83 -17.05 2.43
CA ALA A 101 0.71 -16.84 1.52
C ALA A 101 1.20 -16.64 0.07
N GLU A 102 2.32 -15.94 -0.13
CA GLU A 102 3.04 -15.82 -1.40
C GLU A 102 3.46 -17.21 -1.93
N LEU A 103 4.15 -18.01 -1.11
CA LEU A 103 4.54 -19.37 -1.47
C LEU A 103 3.35 -20.27 -1.82
N ARG A 104 2.19 -20.08 -1.17
CA ARG A 104 0.97 -20.80 -1.53
C ARG A 104 0.42 -20.34 -2.88
N ALA A 105 0.40 -19.03 -3.12
CA ALA A 105 -0.03 -18.48 -4.40
C ALA A 105 0.88 -18.93 -5.55
N GLU A 106 2.20 -18.95 -5.33
CA GLU A 106 3.18 -19.49 -6.27
C GLU A 106 2.94 -20.97 -6.56
N ARG A 107 2.67 -21.79 -5.53
CA ARG A 107 2.34 -23.21 -5.71
C ARG A 107 1.05 -23.41 -6.50
N VAL A 108 0.01 -22.65 -6.21
CA VAL A 108 -1.25 -22.70 -6.97
C VAL A 108 -1.02 -22.26 -8.42
N LYS A 109 -0.27 -21.18 -8.63
CA LYS A 109 0.16 -20.71 -9.96
C LYS A 109 0.97 -21.77 -10.71
N ALA A 110 1.86 -22.46 -10.02
CA ALA A 110 2.68 -23.54 -10.56
C ALA A 110 1.92 -24.87 -10.76
N ALA A 111 0.74 -25.04 -10.15
CA ALA A 111 -0.13 -26.19 -10.36
C ALA A 111 -1.13 -25.97 -11.51
N LEU A 112 -1.45 -24.72 -11.85
CA LEU A 112 -2.32 -24.37 -12.98
C LEU A 112 -1.73 -24.87 -14.31
N PRO A 113 -2.52 -25.47 -15.23
CA PRO A 113 -2.08 -25.87 -16.56
C PRO A 113 -1.45 -24.70 -17.34
N LEU A 114 -0.44 -24.99 -18.19
CA LEU A 114 0.28 -23.97 -18.97
C LEU A 114 -0.66 -23.11 -19.84
N ALA A 115 -1.71 -23.71 -20.43
CA ALA A 115 -2.71 -23.01 -21.22
C ALA A 115 -3.51 -21.97 -20.39
N GLN A 116 -3.81 -22.29 -19.13
CA GLN A 116 -4.52 -21.39 -18.23
C GLN A 116 -3.62 -20.23 -17.77
N ARG A 117 -2.32 -20.48 -17.55
CA ARG A 117 -1.33 -19.42 -17.25
C ARG A 117 -1.21 -18.41 -18.38
N ALA A 118 -1.12 -18.88 -19.62
CA ALA A 118 -1.04 -18.02 -20.80
C ALA A 118 -2.30 -17.15 -20.98
N LEU A 119 -3.49 -17.69 -20.66
CA LEU A 119 -4.73 -16.91 -20.64
C LEU A 119 -4.74 -15.85 -19.55
N GLU A 120 -4.28 -16.17 -18.33
CA GLU A 120 -4.17 -15.19 -17.25
C GLU A 120 -3.21 -14.04 -17.58
N GLU A 121 -2.07 -14.34 -18.21
CA GLU A 121 -1.09 -13.35 -18.66
C GLU A 121 -1.67 -12.44 -19.75
N LYS A 122 -2.39 -13.01 -20.73
CA LYS A 122 -3.12 -12.24 -21.74
C LYS A 122 -4.20 -11.34 -21.12
N MET A 123 -4.97 -11.87 -20.16
CA MET A 123 -5.99 -11.08 -19.45
C MET A 123 -5.39 -9.98 -18.55
N ALA A 124 -4.24 -10.22 -17.94
CA ALA A 124 -3.52 -9.22 -17.16
C ALA A 124 -2.98 -8.10 -18.06
N ALA A 125 -2.43 -8.42 -19.24
CA ALA A 125 -1.97 -7.46 -20.22
C ALA A 125 -3.12 -6.55 -20.73
N LEU A 126 -4.33 -7.11 -20.89
CA LEU A 126 -5.51 -6.35 -21.30
C LEU A 126 -6.06 -5.40 -20.22
N LYS A 127 -5.81 -5.68 -18.93
CA LYS A 127 -6.31 -4.90 -17.78
C LYS A 127 -5.55 -3.62 -17.48
N ILE A 128 -4.35 -3.43 -18.03
CA ILE A 128 -3.46 -2.29 -17.71
C ILE A 128 -3.87 -1.02 -18.46
N GLN A 129 -4.76 -1.09 -19.45
CA GLN A 129 -5.24 0.12 -20.12
C GLN A 129 -6.37 0.77 -19.32
N PRO A 130 -6.25 2.06 -18.94
CA PRO A 130 -7.38 2.80 -18.38
C PRO A 130 -8.48 2.84 -19.45
N GLN A 131 -9.50 1.99 -19.29
CA GLN A 131 -10.62 1.92 -20.20
C GLN A 131 -11.45 3.19 -20.03
N GLN A 132 -11.15 4.20 -20.85
CA GLN A 132 -12.15 5.19 -21.21
C GLN A 132 -13.24 4.43 -21.95
N THR A 133 -14.49 4.60 -21.56
CA THR A 133 -15.60 4.03 -22.33
C THR A 133 -15.52 4.61 -23.75
N VAL A 134 -15.81 3.78 -24.74
CA VAL A 134 -15.77 4.20 -26.16
C VAL A 134 -16.65 5.44 -26.36
N ASP A 135 -17.74 5.54 -25.59
CA ASP A 135 -18.70 6.63 -25.61
C ASP A 135 -18.11 7.95 -25.06
N GLU A 136 -17.34 7.91 -23.97
CA GLU A 136 -16.65 9.11 -23.45
C GLU A 136 -15.58 9.62 -24.42
N ARG A 137 -14.88 8.71 -25.11
CA ARG A 137 -13.89 9.07 -26.14
C ARG A 137 -14.54 9.78 -27.32
N LYS A 138 -15.68 9.25 -27.79
CA LYS A 138 -16.47 9.86 -28.85
C LYS A 138 -16.99 11.24 -28.43
N ALA A 139 -17.65 11.33 -27.28
CA ALA A 139 -18.18 12.59 -26.76
C ALA A 139 -17.10 13.67 -26.58
N LYS A 140 -15.89 13.30 -26.15
CA LYS A 140 -14.76 14.24 -26.06
C LYS A 140 -14.33 14.75 -27.43
N LYS A 141 -14.18 13.84 -28.41
CA LYS A 141 -13.83 14.20 -29.79
C LYS A 141 -14.88 15.11 -30.43
N ASP A 142 -16.16 14.82 -30.21
CA ASP A 142 -17.27 15.62 -30.75
C ASP A 142 -17.26 17.04 -30.17
N LEU A 143 -16.98 17.19 -28.87
CA LEU A 143 -16.84 18.50 -28.22
C LEU A 143 -15.62 19.26 -28.74
N GLU A 144 -14.47 18.60 -28.91
CA GLU A 144 -13.26 19.20 -29.49
C GLU A 144 -13.53 19.70 -30.91
N GLN A 145 -14.18 18.88 -31.76
CA GLN A 145 -14.59 19.28 -33.10
C GLN A 145 -15.56 20.48 -33.09
N ARG A 146 -16.55 20.47 -32.19
CA ARG A 146 -17.49 21.59 -32.04
C ARG A 146 -16.83 22.89 -31.60
N ILE A 147 -15.83 22.83 -30.72
CA ILE A 147 -15.06 24.02 -30.32
C ILE A 147 -14.29 24.57 -31.52
N THR A 148 -13.66 23.70 -32.32
CA THR A 148 -12.91 24.14 -33.50
C THR A 148 -13.81 24.78 -34.57
N SER A 149 -15.01 24.24 -34.80
CA SER A 149 -15.95 24.82 -35.77
C SER A 149 -16.51 26.16 -35.29
N LEU A 150 -16.85 26.26 -33.99
CA LEU A 150 -17.29 27.52 -33.39
C LEU A 150 -16.17 28.58 -33.43
N GLY A 151 -14.92 28.20 -33.17
CA GLY A 151 -13.76 29.09 -33.27
C GLY A 151 -13.64 29.71 -34.66
N LYS A 152 -13.67 28.89 -35.72
CA LYS A 152 -13.65 29.38 -37.11
C LYS A 152 -14.80 30.34 -37.41
N SER A 153 -16.01 30.03 -36.93
CA SER A 153 -17.17 30.91 -37.14
C SER A 153 -17.01 32.26 -36.42
N LEU A 154 -16.40 32.26 -35.25
CA LEU A 154 -16.16 33.46 -34.45
C LEU A 154 -15.10 34.34 -35.11
N ASP A 155 -14.03 33.76 -35.64
CA ASP A 155 -13.00 34.47 -36.40
C ASP A 155 -13.61 35.18 -37.63
N SER A 156 -14.46 34.48 -38.40
CA SER A 156 -15.16 35.09 -39.54
C SER A 156 -16.11 36.23 -39.14
N LEU A 157 -16.82 36.12 -38.01
CA LEU A 157 -17.69 37.18 -37.51
C LEU A 157 -16.89 38.39 -37.02
N ARG A 158 -15.70 38.17 -36.43
CA ARG A 158 -14.80 39.25 -36.04
C ARG A 158 -14.22 39.98 -37.25
N GLU A 159 -13.91 39.28 -38.34
CA GLU A 159 -13.48 39.91 -39.58
C GLU A 159 -14.60 40.77 -40.19
N ILE A 160 -15.83 40.26 -40.24
CA ILE A 160 -16.98 41.05 -40.73
C ILE A 160 -17.23 42.28 -39.87
N LEU A 161 -17.13 42.16 -38.54
CA LEU A 161 -17.23 43.32 -37.64
C LEU A 161 -16.11 44.34 -37.89
N LYS A 162 -14.86 43.88 -38.07
CA LYS A 162 -13.74 44.77 -38.38
C LYS A 162 -13.93 45.51 -39.70
N ALA A 163 -14.43 44.83 -40.73
CA ALA A 163 -14.75 45.45 -42.02
C ALA A 163 -15.87 46.51 -41.85
N ALA A 164 -16.95 46.17 -41.15
CA ALA A 164 -18.05 47.08 -40.88
C ALA A 164 -17.64 48.31 -40.03
N THR A 165 -16.67 48.16 -39.12
CA THR A 165 -16.12 49.30 -38.36
C THR A 165 -15.18 50.14 -39.19
N ALA A 166 -14.34 49.54 -40.04
CA ALA A 166 -13.45 50.29 -40.93
C ALA A 166 -14.23 51.13 -41.95
N GLU A 167 -15.37 50.64 -42.44
CA GLU A 167 -16.31 51.42 -43.25
C GLU A 167 -16.92 52.60 -42.48
N TYR A 168 -17.05 52.49 -41.16
CA TYR A 168 -17.56 53.56 -40.29
C TYR A 168 -16.53 54.69 -40.16
N ASP A 169 -15.27 54.34 -39.87
CA ASP A 169 -14.16 55.31 -39.72
C ASP A 169 -13.87 56.07 -41.03
N LEU A 170 -13.95 55.38 -42.18
CA LEU A 170 -13.78 56.01 -43.51
C LEU A 170 -14.98 56.91 -43.89
N GLY A 171 -16.19 56.52 -43.50
CA GLY A 171 -17.39 57.32 -43.72
C GLY A 171 -17.40 58.62 -42.91
N GLU A 172 -16.95 58.57 -41.66
CA GLU A 172 -16.81 59.76 -40.79
C GLU A 172 -15.82 60.79 -41.35
N LEU A 173 -14.68 60.31 -41.87
CA LEU A 173 -13.67 61.17 -42.51
C LEU A 173 -14.20 61.84 -43.79
N ALA A 174 -14.95 61.10 -44.62
CA ALA A 174 -15.55 61.64 -45.84
C ALA A 174 -16.68 62.65 -45.55
N SER A 175 -17.41 62.50 -44.44
CA SER A 175 -18.42 63.49 -44.02
C SER A 175 -17.80 64.78 -43.49
N PHE A 176 -16.62 64.72 -42.87
CA PHE A 176 -15.94 65.89 -42.34
C PHE A 176 -15.42 66.82 -43.45
N GLU A 177 -14.97 66.28 -44.59
CA GLU A 177 -14.54 67.08 -45.74
C GLU A 177 -15.73 67.75 -46.47
N ALA A 178 -16.89 67.09 -46.53
CA ALA A 178 -18.09 67.59 -47.22
C ALA A 178 -18.82 68.74 -46.47
N GLU A 179 -18.59 68.91 -45.16
CA GLU A 179 -19.18 69.99 -44.36
C GLU A 179 -18.53 71.37 -44.63
N SER A 180 -17.47 71.43 -45.42
CA SER A 180 -16.71 72.66 -45.69
C SER A 180 -17.21 73.52 -46.87
N GLY A 181 -18.27 73.13 -47.61
CA GLY A 181 -18.65 73.84 -48.85
C GLY A 181 -20.11 73.91 -49.30
N GLU A 182 -21.02 73.00 -48.93
CA GLU A 182 -22.38 72.98 -49.50
C GLU A 182 -23.49 72.77 -48.45
N SER A 183 -24.53 73.61 -48.51
CA SER A 183 -25.72 73.51 -47.66
C SER A 183 -26.58 72.31 -48.07
N LEU A 184 -26.37 71.17 -47.41
CA LEU A 184 -27.19 69.96 -47.55
C LEU A 184 -28.68 70.28 -47.31
N THR A 185 -29.56 69.72 -48.16
CA THR A 185 -31.01 69.82 -47.95
C THR A 185 -31.44 68.98 -46.75
N LYS A 186 -32.54 69.36 -46.10
CA LYS A 186 -33.08 68.63 -44.91
C LYS A 186 -33.35 67.15 -45.21
N GLU A 187 -33.69 66.82 -46.46
CA GLU A 187 -33.93 65.45 -46.91
C GLU A 187 -32.65 64.61 -46.94
N GLN A 188 -31.54 65.16 -47.45
CA GLN A 188 -30.24 64.48 -47.49
C GLN A 188 -29.70 64.19 -46.08
N VAL A 189 -29.94 65.09 -45.12
CA VAL A 189 -29.59 64.86 -43.70
C VAL A 189 -30.42 63.72 -43.10
N ALA A 190 -31.70 63.62 -43.44
CA ALA A 190 -32.58 62.55 -42.97
C ALA A 190 -32.20 61.19 -43.56
N GLU A 191 -31.85 61.12 -44.85
CA GLU A 191 -31.36 59.90 -45.50
C GLU A 191 -30.05 59.41 -44.89
N ARG A 192 -29.08 60.31 -44.65
CA ARG A 192 -27.82 59.97 -43.97
C ARG A 192 -28.04 59.40 -42.58
N ARG A 193 -28.95 59.99 -41.79
CA ARG A 193 -29.33 59.46 -40.46
C ARG A 193 -29.97 58.07 -40.57
N ALA A 194 -30.87 57.87 -41.54
CA ALA A 194 -31.50 56.58 -41.75
C ALA A 194 -30.49 55.49 -42.18
N GLU A 195 -29.48 55.84 -42.98
CA GLU A 195 -28.37 54.93 -43.31
C GLU A 195 -27.47 54.64 -42.12
N GLN A 196 -27.11 55.65 -41.32
CA GLN A 196 -26.35 55.47 -40.08
C GLN A 196 -27.09 54.52 -39.13
N GLU A 197 -28.39 54.72 -38.91
CA GLU A 197 -29.20 53.82 -38.09
C GLU A 197 -29.23 52.39 -38.64
N LYS A 198 -29.35 52.20 -39.96
CA LYS A 198 -29.29 50.87 -40.58
C LYS A 198 -27.94 50.20 -40.32
N ARG A 199 -26.83 50.94 -40.49
CA ARG A 199 -25.47 50.45 -40.25
C ARG A 199 -25.26 50.11 -38.78
N GLU A 200 -25.69 50.96 -37.86
CA GLU A 200 -25.64 50.71 -36.41
C GLU A 200 -26.44 49.45 -36.02
N ARG A 201 -27.64 49.28 -36.58
CA ARG A 201 -28.43 48.06 -36.38
C ARG A 201 -27.68 46.82 -36.86
N THR A 202 -27.02 46.88 -38.03
CA THR A 202 -26.23 45.74 -38.53
C THR A 202 -25.01 45.45 -37.64
N LYS A 203 -24.27 46.48 -37.20
CA LYS A 203 -23.16 46.35 -36.27
C LYS A 203 -23.60 45.67 -34.97
N LEU A 204 -24.71 46.13 -34.39
CA LEU A 204 -25.27 45.58 -33.15
C LEU A 204 -25.73 44.12 -33.31
N LEU A 205 -26.29 43.75 -34.48
CA LEU A 205 -26.62 42.36 -34.79
C LEU A 205 -25.39 41.46 -34.82
N PHE A 206 -24.30 41.90 -35.46
CA PHE A 206 -23.05 41.14 -35.53
C PHE A 206 -22.36 41.04 -34.16
N GLU A 207 -22.32 42.11 -33.37
CA GLU A 207 -21.80 42.08 -32.00
C GLU A 207 -22.55 41.08 -31.12
N ASN A 208 -23.89 41.06 -31.22
CA ASN A 208 -24.71 40.08 -30.51
C ASN A 208 -24.42 38.65 -30.96
N ARG A 209 -24.12 38.43 -32.25
CA ARG A 209 -23.76 37.12 -32.79
C ARG A 209 -22.40 36.66 -32.28
N VAL A 210 -21.40 37.54 -32.22
CA VAL A 210 -20.09 37.25 -31.62
C VAL A 210 -20.23 36.85 -30.16
N LYS A 211 -20.92 37.66 -29.35
CA LYS A 211 -21.17 37.37 -27.92
C LYS A 211 -21.85 36.00 -27.73
N ARG A 212 -22.82 35.66 -28.58
CA ARG A 212 -23.48 34.33 -28.56
C ARG A 212 -22.50 33.20 -28.86
N THR A 213 -21.64 33.35 -29.87
CA THR A 213 -20.63 32.31 -30.19
C THR A 213 -19.59 32.13 -29.10
N GLU A 214 -19.12 33.21 -28.47
CA GLU A 214 -18.21 33.18 -27.31
C GLU A 214 -18.84 32.42 -26.14
N ASN A 215 -20.12 32.69 -25.84
CA ASN A 215 -20.86 31.97 -24.80
C ASN A 215 -21.01 30.48 -25.10
N LEU A 216 -21.14 30.08 -26.37
CA LEU A 216 -21.18 28.66 -26.75
C LEU A 216 -19.82 27.98 -26.59
N ILE A 217 -18.73 28.64 -26.97
CA ILE A 217 -17.36 28.12 -26.80
C ILE A 217 -17.03 27.95 -25.32
N THR A 218 -17.32 28.95 -24.48
CA THR A 218 -17.09 28.88 -23.04
C THR A 218 -17.90 27.75 -22.40
N LYS A 219 -19.16 27.55 -22.80
CA LYS A 219 -19.99 26.42 -22.36
C LYS A 219 -19.40 25.07 -22.78
N ALA A 220 -18.95 24.93 -24.02
CA ALA A 220 -18.31 23.71 -24.52
C ALA A 220 -16.98 23.41 -23.79
N ASN A 221 -16.15 24.42 -23.56
CA ASN A 221 -14.92 24.30 -22.76
C ASN A 221 -15.21 23.89 -21.32
N LYS A 222 -16.28 24.41 -20.71
CA LYS A 222 -16.70 24.00 -19.36
C LYS A 222 -17.16 22.54 -19.32
N GLN A 223 -17.84 22.06 -20.36
CA GLN A 223 -18.20 20.64 -20.50
C GLN A 223 -16.97 19.75 -20.67
N LEU A 224 -16.02 20.16 -21.51
CA LEU A 224 -14.74 19.47 -21.70
C LEU A 224 -13.93 19.41 -20.39
N ALA A 225 -13.90 20.52 -19.65
CA ALA A 225 -13.25 20.62 -18.34
C ALA A 225 -13.96 19.76 -17.28
N HIS A 226 -15.28 19.61 -17.34
CA HIS A 226 -16.00 18.71 -16.44
C HIS A 226 -15.68 17.24 -16.74
N LEU A 227 -15.62 16.86 -18.02
CA LEU A 227 -15.21 15.52 -18.44
C LEU A 227 -13.77 15.19 -18.04
N SER A 228 -12.86 16.17 -18.04
CA SER A 228 -11.49 15.99 -17.55
C SER A 228 -11.41 16.00 -16.02
N ARG A 229 -12.07 16.93 -15.32
CA ARG A 229 -12.09 17.03 -13.84
C ARG A 229 -12.79 15.86 -13.15
N SER A 230 -13.73 15.20 -13.81
CA SER A 230 -14.31 13.94 -13.32
C SER A 230 -13.22 12.86 -13.07
N ARG A 231 -12.03 13.02 -13.66
CA ARG A 231 -10.83 12.21 -13.43
C ARG A 231 -9.96 12.73 -12.30
N GLU A 232 -9.86 14.05 -12.13
CA GLU A 232 -9.19 14.71 -11.01
C GLU A 232 -10.10 14.77 -9.78
N ARG A 233 -10.58 13.61 -9.32
CA ARG A 233 -11.08 13.52 -7.95
C ARG A 233 -9.95 14.00 -7.05
N LYS A 234 -10.22 14.95 -6.15
CA LYS A 234 -9.29 15.36 -5.07
C LYS A 234 -8.55 14.12 -4.59
N PRO A 235 -7.21 14.12 -4.47
CA PRO A 235 -6.48 12.93 -4.08
C PRO A 235 -7.08 12.44 -2.76
N GLU A 236 -7.86 11.36 -2.82
CA GLU A 236 -8.59 10.82 -1.67
C GLU A 236 -7.57 10.33 -0.65
N ASN A 237 -7.10 11.22 0.23
CA ASN A 237 -6.17 10.96 1.32
C ASN A 237 -5.22 9.77 1.01
N THR A 238 -4.48 9.90 -0.10
CA THR A 238 -3.71 8.81 -0.72
C THR A 238 -2.47 8.45 0.09
N ALA A 239 -2.20 9.16 1.19
CA ALA A 239 -1.06 8.96 2.08
C ALA A 239 -0.90 7.49 2.53
N TRP A 240 -1.99 6.74 2.69
CA TRP A 240 -1.90 5.32 3.05
C TRP A 240 -1.46 4.39 1.91
N LYS A 241 -1.56 4.83 0.64
CA LYS A 241 -1.10 4.08 -0.55
C LYS A 241 0.35 4.38 -0.91
N GLU A 242 0.97 5.38 -0.30
CA GLU A 242 2.36 5.73 -0.57
C GLU A 242 3.30 4.53 -0.34
N PRO A 243 4.37 4.37 -1.15
CA PRO A 243 5.33 3.31 -0.93
C PRO A 243 6.06 3.53 0.40
N ILE A 244 5.88 2.59 1.33
CA ILE A 244 6.57 2.59 2.62
C ILE A 244 7.53 1.42 2.66
N PHE A 245 8.75 1.68 3.11
CA PHE A 245 9.71 0.64 3.38
C PHE A 245 9.57 0.17 4.82
N TRP A 246 9.48 -1.15 5.03
CA TRP A 246 9.40 -1.71 6.37
C TRP A 246 10.79 -2.18 6.82
N ALA A 247 11.36 -1.51 7.82
CA ALA A 247 12.64 -1.88 8.41
C ALA A 247 12.55 -3.23 9.12
N GLY A 248 13.55 -4.08 8.81
CA GLY A 248 13.70 -5.42 9.36
C GLY A 248 13.40 -6.51 8.33
N ALA A 249 14.41 -7.30 8.00
CA ALA A 249 14.26 -8.48 7.16
C ALA A 249 13.74 -9.66 7.99
N PHE A 250 12.65 -10.29 7.55
CA PHE A 250 12.27 -11.59 8.06
C PHE A 250 13.24 -12.64 7.51
N LYS A 251 14.08 -13.21 8.37
CA LYS A 251 14.93 -14.35 8.00
C LYS A 251 14.09 -15.62 8.04
N GLU A 252 13.76 -16.17 6.88
CA GLU A 252 13.10 -17.46 6.83
C GLU A 252 14.00 -18.53 7.46
N LYS A 253 13.47 -19.25 8.43
CA LYS A 253 14.14 -20.45 8.94
C LYS A 253 14.04 -21.52 7.87
N LYS A 254 15.12 -21.72 7.10
CA LYS A 254 15.30 -22.86 6.21
C LYS A 254 15.25 -24.12 7.05
N VAL A 255 14.12 -24.82 6.99
CA VAL A 255 13.94 -26.13 7.62
C VAL A 255 14.00 -27.15 6.48
N PRO A 256 14.79 -28.23 6.60
CA PRO A 256 14.85 -29.26 5.56
C PRO A 256 13.43 -29.66 5.16
N GLY A 257 13.15 -29.72 3.86
CA GLY A 257 11.83 -30.04 3.27
C GLY A 257 10.69 -29.03 3.48
N SER A 258 11.01 -27.78 3.84
CA SER A 258 10.03 -26.68 3.70
C SER A 258 9.58 -26.47 2.25
N GLU A 259 10.47 -26.70 1.30
CA GLU A 259 10.25 -26.57 -0.15
C GLU A 259 9.18 -27.55 -0.65
N LEU A 260 9.31 -28.82 -0.26
CA LEU A 260 8.38 -29.92 -0.62
C LEU A 260 7.06 -29.89 0.15
N GLY A 261 6.88 -28.95 1.09
CA GLY A 261 5.67 -28.87 1.92
C GLY A 261 5.56 -29.93 3.01
N THR A 262 6.46 -30.93 3.04
CA THR A 262 6.54 -32.01 4.03
C THR A 262 7.41 -31.65 5.24
N ARG A 263 7.22 -30.44 5.77
CA ARG A 263 8.00 -29.86 6.90
C ARG A 263 7.95 -30.69 8.19
N LEU A 264 6.97 -31.58 8.31
CA LEU A 264 6.72 -32.35 9.54
C LEU A 264 7.71 -33.51 9.76
N TYR A 265 8.48 -33.87 8.72
CA TYR A 265 9.25 -35.12 8.69
C TYR A 265 10.65 -35.00 8.10
N THR A 266 10.87 -34.03 7.23
CA THR A 266 12.14 -33.81 6.56
C THR A 266 13.23 -33.33 7.54
N GLY A 267 14.27 -34.14 7.71
CA GLY A 267 15.39 -33.88 8.65
C GLY A 267 15.31 -34.61 9.99
N LYS A 268 14.23 -35.33 10.31
CA LYS A 268 14.20 -36.23 11.48
C LYS A 268 14.85 -37.58 11.12
N ARG A 269 16.06 -37.82 11.64
CA ARG A 269 16.85 -39.05 11.41
C ARG A 269 16.21 -40.36 11.88
N ARG A 270 15.20 -40.32 12.76
CA ARG A 270 14.49 -41.53 13.22
C ARG A 270 13.01 -41.25 13.34
N MET A 271 12.31 -41.55 12.27
CA MET A 271 10.87 -41.61 12.22
C MET A 271 10.54 -43.08 12.13
N PHE A 272 10.20 -43.75 13.23
CA PHE A 272 9.35 -44.95 13.13
C PHE A 272 8.82 -45.39 14.49
N LYS A 273 7.63 -45.98 14.37
CA LYS A 273 6.72 -46.56 15.34
C LYS A 273 7.41 -47.73 16.06
N GLY A 274 8.07 -47.42 17.16
CA GLY A 274 8.46 -48.39 18.18
C GLY A 274 7.88 -47.94 19.51
N HIS A 275 7.46 -48.88 20.36
CA HIS A 275 6.98 -48.53 21.69
C HIS A 275 8.11 -47.84 22.48
N LEU A 276 7.75 -46.95 23.41
CA LEU A 276 8.74 -46.22 24.23
C LEU A 276 9.72 -47.18 24.92
N TRP A 277 9.29 -48.39 25.27
CA TRP A 277 10.10 -49.42 25.92
C TRP A 277 11.25 -49.91 25.02
N GLU A 278 11.00 -50.20 23.74
CA GLU A 278 12.02 -50.65 22.76
C GLU A 278 13.11 -49.58 22.59
N ARG A 279 12.68 -48.32 22.51
CA ARG A 279 13.60 -47.17 22.41
C ARG A 279 14.47 -47.01 23.65
N GLN A 280 13.90 -47.31 24.81
CA GLN A 280 14.61 -47.21 26.08
C GLN A 280 15.38 -48.48 26.42
N GLN A 281 15.14 -49.61 25.75
CA GLN A 281 15.68 -50.92 26.13
C GLN A 281 17.21 -50.92 26.13
N ALA A 282 17.86 -50.44 25.06
CA ALA A 282 19.32 -50.34 25.02
C ALA A 282 19.88 -49.43 26.13
N ARG A 283 19.21 -48.30 26.40
CA ARG A 283 19.60 -47.36 27.47
C ARG A 283 19.40 -47.99 28.86
N ARG A 284 18.31 -48.73 29.06
CA ARG A 284 17.98 -49.43 30.31
C ARG A 284 18.94 -50.59 30.53
N ALA A 285 19.22 -51.40 29.51
CA ALA A 285 20.20 -52.48 29.55
C ALA A 285 21.60 -51.95 29.91
N ARG A 286 22.03 -50.84 29.30
CA ARG A 286 23.30 -50.19 29.65
C ARG A 286 23.32 -49.66 31.08
N ARG A 287 22.23 -49.06 31.57
CA ARG A 287 22.14 -48.64 32.99
C ARG A 287 22.18 -49.84 33.92
N HIS A 288 21.46 -50.90 33.58
CA HIS A 288 21.41 -52.13 34.34
C HIS A 288 22.79 -52.78 34.42
N SER A 289 23.53 -52.87 33.30
CA SER A 289 24.88 -53.43 33.29
C SER A 289 25.86 -52.61 34.14
N ILE A 290 25.81 -51.28 34.08
CA ILE A 290 26.62 -50.40 34.94
C ILE A 290 26.28 -50.63 36.42
N LEU A 291 24.99 -50.67 36.76
CA LEU A 291 24.56 -50.90 38.13
C LEU A 291 25.01 -52.27 38.64
N MET A 292 24.86 -53.32 37.83
CA MET A 292 25.28 -54.67 38.22
C MET A 292 26.80 -54.79 38.33
N ARG A 293 27.56 -54.15 37.43
CA ARG A 293 29.03 -54.10 37.50
C ARG A 293 29.51 -53.50 38.82
N ASP A 294 28.92 -52.39 39.25
CA ASP A 294 29.32 -51.68 40.47
C ASP A 294 28.55 -52.16 41.72
N MET A 295 27.78 -53.24 41.61
CA MET A 295 26.95 -53.77 42.71
C MET A 295 27.79 -54.25 43.91
N PRO A 296 28.91 -54.99 43.75
CA PRO A 296 29.73 -55.43 44.88
C PRO A 296 30.29 -54.25 45.68
N ALA A 297 30.87 -53.26 45.00
CA ALA A 297 31.39 -52.05 45.63
C ALA A 297 30.30 -51.22 46.33
N ARG A 298 29.05 -51.25 45.85
CA ARG A 298 27.91 -50.62 46.56
C ARG A 298 27.54 -51.38 47.82
N LEU A 299 27.54 -52.72 47.77
CA LEU A 299 27.30 -53.56 48.94
C LEU A 299 28.38 -53.38 50.01
N GLU A 300 29.66 -53.27 49.63
CA GLU A 300 30.76 -53.00 50.56
C GLU A 300 30.66 -51.63 51.22
N ARG A 301 30.34 -50.59 50.43
CA ARG A 301 30.08 -49.24 50.95
C ARG A 301 28.89 -49.23 51.92
N TYR A 302 27.82 -49.93 51.59
CA TYR A 302 26.67 -50.08 52.48
C TYR A 302 27.06 -50.80 53.78
N LYS A 303 27.68 -51.99 53.69
CA LYS A 303 28.12 -52.77 54.86
C LYS A 303 29.09 -51.98 55.74
N SER A 304 30.06 -51.28 55.16
CA SER A 304 31.04 -50.47 55.90
C SER A 304 30.41 -49.24 56.56
N TYR A 305 29.47 -48.57 55.90
CA TYR A 305 28.71 -47.47 56.49
C TYR A 305 27.97 -47.89 57.76
N TYR A 306 27.26 -49.03 57.72
CA TYR A 306 26.58 -49.55 58.90
C TYR A 306 27.54 -50.12 59.94
N LYS A 307 28.65 -50.77 59.53
CA LYS A 307 29.68 -51.26 60.46
C LYS A 307 30.26 -50.14 61.33
N LYS A 308 30.51 -48.95 60.77
CA LYS A 308 31.01 -47.78 61.53
C LYS A 308 29.97 -47.16 62.47
N ARG A 309 28.68 -47.35 62.18
CA ARG A 309 27.56 -46.76 62.92
C ARG A 309 26.86 -47.71 63.88
N ARG A 310 27.21 -49.00 63.87
CA ARG A 310 26.78 -49.92 64.91
C ARG A 310 27.34 -49.42 66.24
N PRO A 311 26.49 -49.20 67.26
CA PRO A 311 26.98 -48.86 68.59
C PRO A 311 27.93 -49.98 69.02
N ASN A 312 29.15 -49.62 69.39
CA ASN A 312 30.06 -50.61 69.96
C ASN A 312 29.51 -50.94 71.36
N PRO A 313 29.08 -52.17 71.62
CA PRO A 313 28.44 -52.53 72.88
C PRO A 313 29.36 -52.33 74.10
N LEU A 314 30.69 -52.28 73.88
CA LEU A 314 31.69 -52.06 74.93
C LEU A 314 32.12 -50.60 75.07
N LYS A 315 31.66 -49.68 74.21
CA LYS A 315 31.96 -48.26 74.38
C LYS A 315 31.00 -47.69 75.44
N PRO A 316 31.51 -47.02 76.49
CA PRO A 316 30.64 -46.36 77.46
C PRO A 316 29.76 -45.32 76.73
N SER A 317 28.53 -45.15 77.22
CA SER A 317 27.60 -44.14 76.73
C SER A 317 28.28 -42.77 76.67
N ARG A 318 28.25 -42.12 75.50
CA ARG A 318 28.95 -40.84 75.26
C ARG A 318 28.26 -39.63 75.90
N TYR A 319 27.41 -39.85 76.91
CA TYR A 319 26.67 -38.81 77.59
C TYR A 319 27.24 -38.54 78.98
N THR A 320 28.22 -37.64 79.04
CA THR A 320 28.56 -36.93 80.27
C THR A 320 28.28 -35.45 79.99
N LYS A 321 27.08 -34.98 80.34
CA LYS A 321 26.93 -33.55 80.63
C LYS A 321 28.03 -33.22 81.65
N PRO A 322 28.90 -32.22 81.40
CA PRO A 322 29.90 -31.87 82.39
C PRO A 322 29.17 -31.56 83.70
N PRO A 323 29.63 -32.08 84.85
CA PRO A 323 29.03 -31.73 86.13
C PRO A 323 29.05 -30.22 86.26
N LYS A 324 27.92 -29.62 86.64
CA LYS A 324 27.83 -28.18 86.87
C LYS A 324 28.82 -27.86 88.00
N LEU A 325 29.87 -27.11 87.69
CA LEU A 325 30.76 -26.55 88.70
C LEU A 325 29.90 -25.63 89.60
N PRO A 326 30.00 -25.75 90.94
CA PRO A 326 29.35 -24.81 91.84
C PRO A 326 30.02 -23.44 91.66
N TYR A 327 29.21 -22.41 91.40
CA TYR A 327 29.64 -21.01 91.46
C TYR A 327 29.56 -20.51 92.90
#